data_AF-J3GZ06-F1
#
_entry.id   AF-J3GZ06-F1
#
_cell.length_a   1.000
_cell.length_b   1.000
_cell.length_c   1.000
_cell.angle_alpha   90.00
_cell.angle_beta   90.00
_cell.angle_gamma   90.00
#
_symmetry.space_group_name_H-M   'P 1'
#
loop_
_entity.id
_entity.type
_entity.pdbx_description
1 polymer ?
#
loop_
_entity_poly.entity_id
_entity_poly.type
_entity_poly.pdbx_seq_one_letter_code
_entity_poly.pdbx_strand_id
1 'polypeptide(L)'
;MCTLTHFTRPLAPYSSNPSTLYAAGFQHPELDPETLATPRFQVVLAGNAFFHIKEISTGHVRGFRSDHNEACALARQLELHR
;
A
#
# COMPACT_ATOMS: atom_id res chain seq x y z
N MET A 1 -18.67 -28.13 -53.34
CA MET A 1 -18.43 -26.80 -52.74
C MET A 1 -19.60 -26.50 -51.81
N CYS A 2 -19.44 -26.75 -50.50
CA CYS A 2 -20.29 -26.27 -49.40
C CYS A 2 -19.75 -26.85 -48.08
N THR A 3 -19.19 -26.02 -47.20
CA THR A 3 -19.06 -26.34 -45.77
C THR A 3 -19.35 -25.06 -44.97
N LEU A 4 -20.56 -25.04 -44.39
CA LEU A 4 -20.96 -24.13 -43.34
C LEU A 4 -20.56 -24.79 -42.01
N THR A 5 -19.63 -24.21 -41.28
CA THR A 5 -19.51 -24.47 -39.84
C THR A 5 -18.99 -23.21 -39.15
N HIS A 6 -19.94 -22.52 -38.52
CA HIS A 6 -19.73 -21.40 -37.64
C HIS A 6 -19.18 -21.93 -36.30
N PHE A 7 -17.91 -21.64 -35.99
CA PHE A 7 -17.34 -21.93 -34.68
C PHE A 7 -17.19 -20.61 -33.91
N THR A 8 -18.17 -20.31 -33.07
CA THR A 8 -18.04 -19.36 -31.97
C THR A 8 -16.96 -19.87 -31.03
N ARG A 9 -15.81 -19.20 -31.00
CA ARG A 9 -14.80 -19.43 -29.97
C ARG A 9 -15.28 -18.82 -28.66
N PRO A 10 -15.38 -19.58 -27.56
CA PRO A 10 -15.58 -18.98 -26.26
C PRO A 10 -14.40 -18.05 -25.97
N LEU A 11 -14.67 -16.76 -25.78
CA LEU A 11 -13.76 -15.87 -25.10
C LEU A 11 -13.66 -16.36 -23.66
N ALA A 12 -12.68 -17.21 -23.37
CA ALA A 12 -12.22 -17.35 -22.00
C ALA A 12 -11.68 -15.98 -21.59
N PRO A 13 -12.24 -15.32 -20.56
CA PRO A 13 -11.60 -14.14 -20.01
C PRO A 13 -10.33 -14.63 -19.32
N TYR A 14 -9.19 -14.58 -20.02
CA TYR A 14 -7.89 -14.55 -19.39
C TYR A 14 -7.75 -13.18 -18.73
N SER A 15 -8.50 -13.00 -17.64
CA SER A 15 -8.21 -12.00 -16.64
C SER A 15 -7.01 -12.57 -15.87
N SER A 16 -5.81 -12.23 -16.31
CA SER A 16 -4.61 -12.30 -15.50
C SER A 16 -4.78 -11.34 -14.31
N ASN A 17 -5.60 -11.74 -13.34
CA ASN A 17 -5.56 -11.21 -11.99
C ASN A 17 -4.50 -12.02 -11.26
N PRO A 18 -3.33 -11.44 -10.93
CA PRO A 18 -2.37 -12.09 -10.03
C PRO A 18 -2.90 -12.22 -8.59
N SER A 19 -4.13 -11.76 -8.33
CA SER A 19 -4.73 -11.72 -7.00
C SER A 19 -5.18 -13.09 -6.44
N THR A 20 -5.18 -14.17 -7.23
CA THR A 20 -5.70 -15.48 -6.78
C THR A 20 -4.63 -16.40 -6.18
N LEU A 21 -3.34 -16.07 -6.27
CA LEU A 21 -2.26 -16.92 -5.70
C LEU A 21 -1.80 -16.53 -4.29
N TYR A 22 -2.32 -15.45 -3.71
CA TYR A 22 -2.02 -15.07 -2.32
C TYR A 22 -3.10 -15.50 -1.31
N ALA A 23 -4.07 -16.31 -1.73
CA ALA A 23 -5.19 -16.74 -0.89
C ALA A 23 -5.02 -18.13 -0.25
N ALA A 24 -3.82 -18.73 -0.33
CA ALA A 24 -3.52 -20.00 0.31
C ALA A 24 -2.10 -19.98 0.87
N GLY A 25 -1.94 -19.71 2.18
CA GLY A 25 -0.69 -20.04 2.86
C GLY A 25 -0.21 -19.14 4.00
N PHE A 26 -0.91 -18.06 4.35
CA PHE A 26 -0.59 -17.32 5.56
C PHE A 26 -1.75 -17.42 6.52
N GLN A 27 -1.72 -18.44 7.39
CA GLN A 27 -2.37 -18.35 8.68
C GLN A 27 -1.80 -17.09 9.34
N HIS A 28 -2.55 -16.01 9.25
CA HIS A 28 -2.28 -14.78 9.97
C HIS A 28 -2.19 -15.19 11.45
N PRO A 29 -1.03 -15.03 12.11
CA PRO A 29 -1.03 -15.05 13.57
C PRO A 29 -2.09 -14.05 13.99
N GLU A 30 -2.97 -14.41 14.89
CA GLU A 30 -3.98 -13.51 15.44
C GLU A 30 -3.24 -12.34 16.09
N LEU A 31 -2.91 -11.32 15.31
CA LEU A 31 -2.23 -10.11 15.77
C LEU A 31 -3.31 -9.35 16.51
N ASP A 32 -3.18 -9.27 17.83
CA ASP A 32 -4.02 -8.45 18.69
C ASP A 32 -4.34 -7.11 18.01
N PRO A 33 -5.62 -6.72 17.86
CA PRO A 33 -5.99 -5.49 17.18
C PRO A 33 -5.43 -4.22 17.86
N GLU A 34 -4.89 -4.32 19.07
CA GLU A 34 -4.14 -3.26 19.76
C GLU A 34 -2.73 -3.02 19.20
N THR A 35 -2.14 -3.99 18.48
CA THR A 35 -0.80 -3.84 17.89
C THR A 35 -0.80 -3.34 16.45
N LEU A 36 -1.96 -3.30 15.79
CA LEU A 36 -2.18 -2.67 14.48
C LEU A 36 -2.60 -1.21 14.61
N ALA A 37 -1.99 -0.46 15.54
CA ALA A 37 -2.18 0.98 15.60
C ALA A 37 -1.73 1.58 14.26
N THR A 38 -2.70 2.02 13.45
CA THR A 38 -2.42 2.65 12.16
C THR A 38 -1.54 3.88 12.40
N PRO A 39 -0.36 4.00 11.75
CA PRO A 39 0.51 5.15 11.94
C PRO A 39 -0.27 6.42 11.60
N ARG A 40 -0.12 7.48 12.41
CA ARG A 40 -0.79 8.77 12.18
C ARG A 40 0.01 9.66 11.25
N PHE A 41 1.33 9.47 11.21
CA PHE A 41 2.23 10.21 10.33
C PHE A 41 2.72 9.35 9.16
N GLN A 42 2.70 9.92 7.97
CA GLN A 42 3.21 9.34 6.74
C GLN A 42 4.45 10.10 6.28
N VAL A 43 5.52 9.38 5.95
CA VAL A 43 6.72 9.94 5.32
C VAL A 43 6.56 9.86 3.80
N VAL A 44 6.60 11.00 3.12
CA VAL A 44 6.38 11.12 1.67
C VAL A 44 7.57 11.80 1.01
N LEU A 45 8.13 11.20 -0.03
CA LEU A 45 9.16 11.85 -0.85
C LEU A 45 8.58 13.10 -1.52
N ALA A 46 9.27 14.23 -1.37
CA ALA A 46 8.86 15.52 -1.89
C ALA A 46 9.98 16.17 -2.69
N GLY A 47 10.08 15.77 -3.96
CA GLY A 47 11.11 16.27 -4.86
C GLY A 47 12.43 15.50 -4.71
N ASN A 48 13.55 16.22 -4.80
CA ASN A 48 14.87 15.60 -4.82
C ASN A 48 15.46 15.49 -3.42
N ALA A 49 15.52 14.29 -2.86
CA ALA A 49 16.12 14.00 -1.56
C ALA A 49 15.54 14.81 -0.39
N PHE A 50 14.22 15.06 -0.41
CA PHE A 50 13.48 15.63 0.72
C PHE A 50 12.25 14.80 1.00
N PHE A 51 11.89 14.71 2.27
CA PHE A 51 10.78 13.91 2.78
C PHE A 51 9.89 14.78 3.66
N HIS A 52 8.59 14.80 3.35
CA HIS A 52 7.55 15.42 4.17
C HIS A 52 7.06 14.41 5.20
N ILE A 53 6.88 14.86 6.44
CA ILE A 53 6.18 14.10 7.48
C ILE A 53 4.77 14.67 7.55
N LYS A 54 3.79 13.96 6.99
CA LYS A 54 2.40 14.39 6.85
C LYS A 54 1.52 13.66 7.86
N GLU A 55 0.72 14.39 8.61
CA GLU A 55 -0.35 13.79 9.41
C GLU A 55 -1.46 13.28 8.48
N ILE A 56 -1.86 12.01 8.64
CA ILE A 56 -2.79 11.33 7.74
C ILE A 56 -4.22 11.87 7.90
N SER A 57 -4.66 12.12 9.14
CA SER A 57 -6.02 12.58 9.43
C SER A 57 -6.28 13.99 8.90
N THR A 58 -5.33 14.91 9.08
CA THR A 58 -5.48 16.33 8.75
C THR A 58 -4.86 16.69 7.41
N GLY A 59 -3.97 15.85 6.89
CA GLY A 59 -3.18 16.11 5.71
C GLY A 59 -2.07 17.17 5.87
N HIS A 60 -1.87 17.70 7.10
CA HIS A 60 -0.91 18.76 7.34
C HIS A 60 0.52 18.22 7.44
N VAL A 61 1.48 18.98 6.91
CA VAL A 61 2.90 18.66 7.05
C VAL A 61 3.38 19.14 8.42
N ARG A 62 3.98 18.24 9.21
CA ARG A 62 4.56 18.51 10.53
C ARG A 62 6.07 18.68 10.53
N GLY A 63 6.74 18.30 9.44
CA GLY A 63 8.17 18.49 9.31
C GLY A 63 8.72 18.05 7.96
N PHE A 64 10.01 18.30 7.78
CA PHE A 64 10.77 18.02 6.57
C PHE A 64 12.13 17.43 6.94
N ARG A 65 12.61 16.40 6.25
CA ARG A 65 13.99 15.90 6.40
C ARG A 65 14.58 15.56 5.04
N SER A 66 15.90 15.65 4.90
CA SER A 66 16.59 15.24 3.68
C SER A 66 16.87 13.75 3.63
N ASP A 67 16.89 13.07 4.78
CA ASP A 67 17.06 11.63 4.88
C ASP A 67 15.74 10.92 5.26
N HIS A 68 15.53 9.74 4.68
CA HIS A 68 14.32 8.94 4.93
C HIS A 68 14.27 8.39 6.36
N ASN A 69 15.40 7.92 6.89
CA ASN A 69 15.45 7.36 8.24
C ASN A 69 15.26 8.44 9.30
N GLU A 70 15.84 9.62 9.09
CA GLU A 70 15.59 10.79 9.93
C GLU A 70 14.11 11.20 9.90
N ALA A 71 13.49 11.19 8.72
CA ALA A 71 12.06 11.47 8.59
C ALA A 71 11.20 10.46 9.37
N CYS A 72 11.54 9.18 9.28
CA CYS A 72 10.88 8.10 10.04
C CYS A 72 11.13 8.20 11.55
N ALA A 73 12.33 8.62 11.98
CA ALA A 73 12.61 8.88 13.38
C ALA A 73 11.75 10.04 13.93
N LEU A 74 11.65 11.13 13.17
CA LEU A 74 10.78 12.26 13.53
C LEU A 74 9.31 11.84 13.59
N ALA A 75 8.83 11.08 12.60
CA ALA A 75 7.45 10.59 12.60
C ALA A 75 7.14 9.81 13.89
N ARG A 76 8.03 8.91 14.32
CA ARG A 76 7.89 8.18 15.59
C ARG A 76 7.92 9.09 16.81
N GLN A 77 8.77 10.12 16.82
CA GLN A 77 8.77 11.10 17.90
C GLN A 77 7.44 11.86 17.98
N LEU A 78 6.86 12.23 16.84
CA LEU A 78 5.56 12.90 16.79
C LEU A 78 4.42 12.00 17.30
N GLU A 79 4.47 10.68 17.05
CA GLU A 79 3.52 9.73 17.63
C GLU A 79 3.57 9.70 19.17
N LEU A 80 4.75 9.92 19.76
CA LEU A 80 4.95 9.90 21.21
C LEU A 80 4.48 11.20 21.91
N HIS A 81 4.43 12.33 21.20
CA HIS A 81 4.11 13.66 21.76
C HIS A 81 2.64 14.04 21.57
N ARG A 82 1.73 13.18 22.02
CA ARG A 82 0.28 13.35 21.89
C ARG A 82 -0.26 14.64 22.52
#